data_AF-A0A8C1KGZ9-F1
#
_entry.id   AF-A0A8C1KGZ9-F1
#
_cell.length_a   1.000
_cell.length_b   1.000
_cell.length_c   1.000
_cell.angle_alpha   90.00
_cell.angle_beta   90.00
_cell.angle_gamma   90.00
#
_symmetry.space_group_name_H-M   'P 1'
#
loop_
_entity.id
_entity.type
_entity.pdbx_description
1 polymer ?
#
loop_
_entity_poly.entity_id
_entity_poly.type
_entity_poly.pdbx_seq_one_letter_code
_entity_poly.pdbx_strand_id
1 'polypeptide(L)'
;MPFAHSADGYTKIPPNESKRSKLQRNAQKEEEELRRWKEENRPGPIQLAPERLGGAVSLAEVRQRQQVELRQSKLRKMLRKEEMDQKKRQAEEEENEKKKALQREKATKLEMRKKQEDEQRQKLYQDDKQMKTEEFLQRMERSSSSVSMAASSSIPASSWTKSHEYRDTRREEENSDLLKKKEEQRRKAEILEEKQKQQEEDRKRRTEADHRRVNMAFLDRLEAGSSGRVPEPMTQTPESTNVWLDDDDDDEPQDTALSTVPNPSELHTDSEEENDCGHMWTLMKLQNRFPYYELDMLEEIIKQCNGNYQQAYELLDVGYFRTEEDLKVN
;
A
#
# COMPACT_ATOMS: atom_id res chain seq x y z
N MET A 1 -32.22 -68.07 -94.63
CA MET A 1 -33.48 -68.63 -94.07
C MET A 1 -33.50 -68.33 -92.57
N PRO A 2 -34.52 -67.67 -92.02
CA PRO A 2 -34.47 -67.01 -90.70
C PRO A 2 -35.27 -67.73 -89.58
N PHE A 3 -35.02 -67.27 -88.34
CA PHE A 3 -35.72 -67.45 -87.05
C PHE A 3 -35.75 -68.81 -86.34
N ALA A 4 -35.20 -68.85 -85.12
CA ALA A 4 -35.90 -69.36 -83.92
C ALA A 4 -35.21 -68.86 -82.64
N HIS A 5 -35.94 -68.07 -81.85
CA HIS A 5 -35.59 -67.70 -80.49
C HIS A 5 -35.94 -68.86 -79.54
N SER A 6 -35.14 -69.12 -78.52
CA SER A 6 -35.51 -69.96 -77.36
C SER A 6 -34.86 -69.33 -76.13
N ALA A 7 -35.44 -68.26 -75.59
CA ALA A 7 -36.47 -68.26 -74.55
C ALA A 7 -35.86 -68.50 -73.15
N ASP A 8 -35.77 -67.41 -72.37
CA ASP A 8 -35.47 -67.40 -70.94
C ASP A 8 -36.28 -68.48 -70.19
N GLY A 9 -35.60 -69.53 -69.72
CA GLY A 9 -36.21 -70.63 -69.00
C GLY A 9 -36.36 -70.33 -67.50
N TYR A 10 -37.32 -69.50 -67.11
CA TYR A 10 -37.68 -69.34 -65.69
C TYR A 10 -38.56 -70.50 -65.21
N THR A 11 -38.15 -71.19 -64.15
CA THR A 11 -38.98 -72.21 -63.48
C THR A 11 -40.00 -71.51 -62.58
N LYS A 12 -41.27 -71.48 -62.99
CA LYS A 12 -42.38 -71.00 -62.16
C LYS A 12 -42.72 -72.05 -61.10
N ILE A 13 -42.19 -71.88 -59.90
CA ILE A 13 -42.56 -72.71 -58.74
C ILE A 13 -43.92 -72.24 -58.22
N PRO A 14 -44.98 -73.09 -58.19
CA PRO A 14 -46.28 -72.69 -57.69
C PRO A 14 -46.22 -72.42 -56.17
N PRO A 15 -47.01 -71.44 -55.66
CA PRO A 15 -47.07 -71.14 -54.24
C PRO A 15 -47.44 -72.38 -53.42
N ASN A 16 -46.62 -72.72 -52.42
CA ASN A 16 -46.92 -73.82 -51.51
C ASN A 16 -47.88 -73.32 -50.42
N GLU A 17 -49.17 -73.59 -50.62
CA GLU A 17 -50.25 -73.18 -49.70
C GLU A 17 -50.06 -73.69 -48.28
N SER A 18 -49.50 -74.89 -48.10
CA SER A 18 -49.21 -75.44 -46.77
C SER A 18 -48.12 -74.63 -46.04
N LYS A 19 -47.02 -74.30 -46.74
CA LYS A 19 -45.97 -73.43 -46.18
C LYS A 19 -46.49 -72.02 -45.88
N ARG A 20 -47.32 -71.45 -46.76
CA ARG A 20 -47.94 -70.13 -46.55
C ARG A 20 -48.87 -70.13 -45.33
N SER A 21 -49.76 -71.10 -45.20
CA SER A 21 -50.67 -71.23 -44.06
C SER A 21 -49.91 -71.45 -42.75
N LYS A 22 -48.84 -72.26 -42.76
CA LYS A 22 -47.97 -72.45 -41.59
C LYS A 22 -47.29 -71.14 -41.17
N LEU A 23 -46.78 -70.37 -42.14
CA LEU A 23 -46.12 -69.09 -41.88
C LEU A 23 -47.11 -68.06 -41.32
N GLN A 24 -48.34 -68.00 -41.84
CA GLN A 24 -49.39 -67.13 -41.31
C GLN A 24 -49.80 -67.51 -39.89
N ARG A 25 -49.97 -68.82 -39.60
CA ARG A 25 -50.31 -69.29 -38.25
C ARG A 25 -49.19 -68.98 -37.26
N ASN A 26 -47.94 -69.16 -37.65
CA ASN A 26 -46.80 -68.82 -36.81
C ASN A 26 -46.73 -67.32 -36.57
N ALA A 27 -46.90 -66.49 -37.61
CA ALA A 27 -46.90 -65.04 -37.48
C ALA A 27 -47.99 -64.54 -36.52
N GLN A 28 -49.21 -65.09 -36.61
CA GLN A 28 -50.30 -64.76 -35.69
C GLN A 28 -49.97 -65.17 -34.25
N LYS A 29 -49.41 -66.36 -34.07
CA LYS A 29 -49.02 -66.86 -32.74
C LYS A 29 -47.93 -65.99 -32.10
N GLU A 30 -46.90 -65.64 -32.86
CA GLU A 30 -45.80 -64.77 -32.40
C GLU A 30 -46.30 -63.36 -32.07
N GLU A 31 -47.25 -62.83 -32.85
CA GLU A 31 -47.87 -61.53 -32.58
C GLU A 31 -48.68 -61.54 -31.28
N GLU A 32 -49.45 -62.60 -31.03
CA GLU A 32 -50.18 -62.77 -29.77
C GLU A 32 -49.25 -62.92 -28.56
N GLU A 33 -48.17 -63.69 -28.68
CA GLU A 33 -47.15 -63.84 -27.63
C GLU A 33 -46.47 -62.51 -27.33
N LEU A 34 -46.12 -61.72 -28.35
CA LEU A 34 -45.54 -60.39 -28.18
C LEU A 34 -46.52 -59.43 -27.49
N ARG A 35 -47.81 -59.48 -27.84
CA ARG A 35 -48.84 -58.67 -27.18
C ARG A 35 -48.97 -59.02 -25.70
N ARG A 36 -49.03 -60.31 -25.36
CA ARG A 36 -49.07 -60.76 -23.96
C ARG A 36 -47.82 -60.33 -23.21
N TRP A 37 -46.64 -60.51 -23.79
CA TRP A 37 -45.40 -60.07 -23.15
C TRP A 37 -45.38 -58.56 -22.90
N LYS A 38 -45.86 -57.74 -23.85
CA LYS A 38 -45.97 -56.29 -23.67
C LYS A 38 -46.98 -55.90 -22.60
N GLU A 39 -48.09 -56.62 -22.49
CA GLU A 39 -49.11 -56.39 -21.46
C GLU A 39 -48.61 -56.81 -20.07
N GLU A 40 -47.95 -57.96 -19.96
CA GLU A 40 -47.34 -58.48 -18.73
C GLU A 40 -46.15 -57.62 -18.25
N ASN A 41 -45.34 -57.11 -19.17
CA ASN A 41 -44.18 -56.25 -18.88
C ASN A 41 -44.51 -54.76 -18.95
N ARG A 42 -45.79 -54.39 -19.05
CA ARG A 42 -46.19 -52.99 -19.05
C ARG A 42 -45.91 -52.42 -17.65
N PRO A 43 -44.98 -51.46 -17.49
CA PRO A 43 -44.81 -50.80 -16.21
C PRO A 43 -46.14 -50.12 -15.84
N GLY A 44 -46.60 -50.37 -14.62
CA GLY A 44 -47.85 -49.78 -14.12
C GLY A 44 -47.78 -48.24 -14.10
N PRO A 45 -48.94 -47.56 -14.08
CA PRO A 45 -48.97 -46.10 -13.91
C PRO A 45 -48.23 -45.72 -12.62
N ILE A 46 -47.11 -45.02 -12.76
CA ILE A 46 -46.32 -44.55 -11.62
C ILE A 46 -47.09 -43.38 -11.02
N GLN A 47 -47.82 -43.64 -9.92
CA GLN A 47 -48.55 -42.64 -9.14
C GLN A 47 -47.68 -42.05 -8.02
N LEU A 48 -46.38 -41.88 -8.25
CA LEU A 48 -45.53 -41.15 -7.32
C LEU A 48 -45.71 -39.65 -7.59
N ALA A 49 -46.01 -38.89 -6.54
CA ALA A 49 -45.89 -37.44 -6.62
C ALA A 49 -44.44 -37.14 -7.02
N PRO A 50 -44.19 -36.33 -8.08
CA PRO A 50 -42.84 -36.02 -8.50
C PRO A 50 -42.07 -35.44 -7.31
N GLU A 51 -40.98 -36.11 -6.95
CA GLU A 51 -40.10 -35.67 -5.89
C GLU A 51 -39.52 -34.30 -6.29
N ARG A 52 -39.71 -33.28 -5.43
CA ARG A 52 -39.15 -31.94 -5.67
C ARG A 52 -37.64 -32.00 -5.51
N LEU A 53 -36.95 -32.39 -6.58
CA LEU A 53 -35.50 -32.31 -6.70
C LEU A 53 -35.11 -30.83 -6.93
N GLY A 54 -34.85 -30.12 -5.84
CA GLY A 54 -34.41 -28.71 -5.86
C GLY A 54 -34.66 -28.00 -4.53
N GLY A 55 -33.77 -27.06 -4.18
CA GLY A 55 -33.78 -26.35 -2.89
C GLY A 55 -35.15 -25.82 -2.46
N ALA A 56 -35.40 -25.83 -1.15
CA ALA A 56 -36.70 -25.51 -0.55
C ALA A 56 -37.20 -24.06 -0.80
N VAL A 57 -36.34 -23.20 -1.34
CA VAL A 57 -36.56 -21.76 -1.47
C VAL A 57 -36.95 -21.42 -2.91
N SER A 58 -37.96 -20.57 -3.06
CA SER A 58 -38.35 -20.05 -4.37
C SER A 58 -37.24 -19.17 -4.96
N LEU A 59 -37.05 -19.23 -6.28
CA LEU A 59 -36.09 -18.38 -7.00
C LEU A 59 -36.31 -16.88 -6.75
N ALA A 60 -37.55 -16.44 -6.57
CA ALA A 60 -37.87 -15.06 -6.22
C ALA A 60 -37.33 -14.67 -4.84
N GLU A 61 -37.42 -15.58 -3.87
CA GLU A 61 -36.93 -15.36 -2.52
C GLU A 61 -35.38 -15.35 -2.49
N VAL A 62 -34.72 -16.23 -3.23
CA VAL A 62 -33.26 -16.21 -3.38
C VAL A 62 -32.79 -14.87 -3.97
N ARG A 63 -33.46 -14.39 -5.03
CA ARG A 63 -33.15 -13.08 -5.64
C ARG A 63 -33.37 -11.93 -4.68
N GLN A 64 -34.44 -11.95 -3.90
CA GLN A 64 -34.70 -10.94 -2.88
C GLN A 64 -33.62 -10.95 -1.80
N ARG A 65 -33.25 -12.13 -1.29
CA ARG A 65 -32.18 -12.29 -0.30
C ARG A 65 -30.85 -11.75 -0.82
N GLN A 66 -30.48 -12.09 -2.05
CA GLN A 66 -29.27 -11.59 -2.69
C GLN A 66 -29.27 -10.05 -2.81
N GLN A 67 -30.40 -9.44 -3.21
CA GLN A 67 -30.52 -7.99 -3.27
C GLN A 67 -30.40 -7.32 -1.89
N VAL A 68 -31.01 -7.90 -0.86
CA VAL A 68 -30.92 -7.40 0.51
C VAL A 68 -29.50 -7.53 1.04
N GLU A 69 -28.85 -8.66 0.82
CA GLU A 69 -27.48 -8.92 1.27
C GLU A 69 -26.48 -7.96 0.61
N LEU A 70 -26.62 -7.69 -0.69
CA LEU A 70 -25.81 -6.70 -1.39
C LEU A 70 -25.97 -5.30 -0.76
N ARG A 71 -27.20 -4.88 -0.45
CA ARG A 71 -27.46 -3.59 0.22
C ARG A 71 -26.84 -3.54 1.61
N GLN A 72 -27.02 -4.59 2.41
CA GLN A 72 -26.46 -4.68 3.76
C GLN A 72 -24.93 -4.71 3.74
N SER A 73 -24.33 -5.44 2.81
CA SER A 73 -22.87 -5.50 2.63
C SER A 73 -22.30 -4.12 2.30
N LYS A 74 -22.95 -3.38 1.39
CA LYS A 74 -22.58 -2.00 1.07
C LYS A 74 -22.63 -1.09 2.30
N LEU A 75 -23.70 -1.19 3.10
CA LEU A 75 -23.83 -0.40 4.34
C LEU A 75 -22.75 -0.76 5.37
N ARG A 76 -22.49 -2.06 5.59
CA ARG A 76 -21.41 -2.51 6.49
C ARG A 76 -20.04 -2.02 6.06
N LYS A 77 -19.75 -2.01 4.76
CA LYS A 77 -18.48 -1.48 4.23
C LYS A 77 -18.34 0.03 4.49
N MET A 78 -19.42 0.79 4.30
CA MET A 78 -19.42 2.23 4.58
C MET A 78 -19.19 2.52 6.06
N LEU A 79 -19.87 1.80 6.96
CA LEU A 79 -19.69 1.96 8.41
C LEU A 79 -18.25 1.64 8.85
N ARG A 80 -17.68 0.52 8.39
CA ARG A 80 -16.29 0.17 8.71
C ARG A 80 -15.31 1.23 8.21
N LYS A 81 -15.54 1.78 7.01
CA LYS A 81 -14.70 2.85 6.47
C LYS A 81 -14.80 4.11 7.34
N GLU A 82 -16.00 4.51 7.69
CA GLU A 82 -16.24 5.70 8.52
C GLU A 82 -15.64 5.55 9.92
N GLU A 83 -15.74 4.37 10.54
CA GLU A 83 -15.09 4.06 11.83
C GLU A 83 -13.56 4.19 11.73
N MET A 84 -12.95 3.65 10.67
CA MET A 84 -11.51 3.78 10.44
C MET A 84 -11.10 5.24 10.21
N ASP A 85 -11.87 5.99 9.42
CA ASP A 85 -11.62 7.41 9.15
C ASP A 85 -11.81 8.28 10.41
N GLN A 86 -12.77 7.95 11.28
CA GLN A 86 -12.94 8.61 12.57
C GLN A 86 -11.77 8.31 13.50
N LYS A 87 -11.34 7.05 13.61
CA LYS A 87 -10.19 6.68 14.44
C LYS A 87 -8.90 7.36 13.97
N LYS A 88 -8.68 7.45 12.65
CA LYS A 88 -7.54 8.16 12.07
C LYS A 88 -7.55 9.65 12.44
N ARG A 89 -8.71 10.31 12.30
CA ARG A 89 -8.88 11.72 12.69
C ARG A 89 -8.62 11.94 14.18
N GLN A 90 -9.15 11.07 15.04
CA GLN A 90 -8.92 11.16 16.49
C GLN A 90 -7.43 11.03 16.84
N ALA A 91 -6.71 10.08 16.24
CA ALA A 91 -5.29 9.92 16.47
C ALA A 91 -4.47 11.15 16.03
N GLU A 92 -4.82 11.75 14.89
CA GLU A 92 -4.20 12.98 14.40
C GLU A 92 -4.50 14.18 15.31
N GLU A 93 -5.73 14.31 15.80
CA GLU A 93 -6.13 15.35 16.75
C GLU A 93 -5.36 15.22 18.07
N GLU A 94 -5.24 14.01 18.62
CA GLU A 94 -4.45 13.76 19.84
C GLU A 94 -2.96 14.11 19.66
N GLU A 95 -2.37 13.76 18.51
CA GLU A 95 -0.98 14.12 18.22
C GLU A 95 -0.82 15.65 18.11
N ASN A 96 -1.77 16.32 17.46
CA ASN A 96 -1.79 17.78 17.38
C ASN A 96 -1.95 18.43 18.74
N GLU A 97 -2.78 17.88 19.62
CA GLU A 97 -2.91 18.35 21.00
C GLU A 97 -1.61 18.17 21.79
N LYS A 98 -0.94 17.02 21.67
CA LYS A 98 0.39 16.78 22.27
C LYS A 98 1.41 17.80 21.79
N LYS A 99 1.48 18.06 20.48
CA LYS A 99 2.37 19.08 19.89
C LYS A 99 2.06 20.47 20.44
N LYS A 100 0.79 20.85 20.54
CA LYS A 100 0.36 22.15 21.12
C LYS A 100 0.71 22.25 22.61
N ALA A 101 0.49 21.19 23.39
CA ALA A 101 0.83 21.16 24.81
C ALA A 101 2.34 21.33 25.02
N LEU A 102 3.15 20.61 24.24
CA LEU A 102 4.61 20.73 24.28
C LEU A 102 5.09 22.15 23.92
N GLN A 103 4.46 22.79 22.92
CA GLN A 103 4.78 24.19 22.58
C GLN A 103 4.39 25.15 23.70
N ARG A 104 3.23 24.97 24.33
CA ARG A 104 2.81 25.75 25.49
C ARG A 104 3.79 25.59 26.64
N GLU A 105 4.19 24.36 26.98
CA GLU A 105 5.17 24.10 28.02
C GLU A 105 6.50 24.80 27.73
N LYS A 106 7.02 24.67 26.50
CA LYS A 106 8.25 25.37 26.06
C LYS A 106 8.11 26.89 26.21
N ALA A 107 6.96 27.46 25.84
CA ALA A 107 6.70 28.88 25.99
C ALA A 107 6.69 29.30 27.47
N THR A 108 5.99 28.56 28.33
CA THR A 108 5.95 28.86 29.78
C THR A 108 7.33 28.75 30.43
N LYS A 109 8.12 27.74 30.07
CA LYS A 109 9.48 27.55 30.56
C LYS A 109 10.40 28.70 30.15
N LEU A 110 10.27 29.17 28.90
CA LEU A 110 11.03 30.31 28.40
C LEU A 110 10.62 31.61 29.12
N GLU A 111 9.33 31.84 29.30
CA GLU A 111 8.80 33.00 30.03
C GLU A 111 9.30 33.03 31.48
N MET A 112 9.25 31.90 32.17
CA MET A 112 9.77 31.77 33.54
C MET A 112 11.27 32.09 33.60
N ARG A 113 12.08 31.58 32.65
CA ARG A 113 13.50 31.88 32.57
C ARG A 113 13.74 33.38 32.33
N LYS A 114 12.99 33.99 31.42
CA LYS A 114 13.09 35.42 31.10
C LYS A 114 12.74 36.27 32.31
N LYS A 115 11.67 35.91 33.03
CA LYS A 115 11.26 36.59 34.26
C LYS A 115 12.36 36.53 35.33
N GLN A 116 13.00 35.37 35.51
CA GLN A 116 14.14 35.24 36.43
C GLN A 116 15.32 36.13 36.03
N GLU A 117 15.67 36.20 34.74
CA GLU A 117 16.73 37.06 34.24
C GLU A 117 16.38 38.55 34.45
N ASP A 118 15.14 38.94 34.16
CA ASP A 118 14.66 40.32 34.35
C ASP A 118 14.67 40.71 35.84
N GLU A 119 14.29 39.80 36.74
CA GLU A 119 14.42 40.00 38.20
C GLU A 119 15.88 40.17 38.64
N GLN A 120 16.81 39.37 38.09
CA GLN A 120 18.25 39.53 38.36
C GLN A 120 18.78 40.86 37.84
N ARG A 121 18.41 41.26 36.61
CA ARG A 121 18.75 42.56 36.03
C ARG A 121 18.22 43.70 36.88
N GLN A 122 16.99 43.58 37.38
CA GLN A 122 16.38 44.59 38.24
C GLN A 122 17.11 44.71 39.58
N LYS A 123 17.54 43.58 40.18
CA LYS A 123 18.35 43.59 41.41
C LYS A 123 19.69 44.29 41.19
N LEU A 124 20.43 43.90 40.15
CA LEU A 124 21.71 44.52 39.82
C LEU A 124 21.57 46.03 39.58
N TYR A 125 20.50 46.45 38.90
CA TYR A 125 20.21 47.87 38.69
C TYR A 125 19.89 48.60 39.99
N GLN A 126 19.13 47.97 40.90
CA GLN A 126 18.87 48.55 42.22
C GLN A 126 20.16 48.68 43.04
N ASP A 127 21.01 47.66 43.03
CA ASP A 127 22.30 47.66 43.73
C ASP A 127 23.23 48.75 43.17
N ASP A 128 23.39 48.84 41.84
CA ASP A 128 24.18 49.91 41.21
C ASP A 128 23.62 51.30 41.54
N LYS A 129 22.30 51.47 41.51
CA LYS A 129 21.66 52.74 41.90
C LYS A 129 21.97 53.10 43.36
N GLN A 130 21.91 52.13 44.27
CA GLN A 130 22.27 52.34 45.68
C GLN A 130 23.74 52.74 45.81
N MET A 131 24.65 51.98 45.20
CA MET A 131 26.09 52.27 45.19
C MET A 131 26.38 53.67 44.64
N LYS A 132 25.76 54.07 43.52
CA LYS A 132 25.91 55.41 42.94
C LYS A 132 25.38 56.51 43.85
N THR A 133 24.29 56.24 44.56
CA THR A 133 23.72 57.19 45.53
C THR A 133 24.67 57.37 46.71
N GLU A 134 25.23 56.27 47.24
CA GLU A 134 26.24 56.30 48.31
C GLU A 134 27.54 56.98 47.88
N GLU A 135 28.07 56.65 46.70
CA GLU A 135 29.24 57.32 46.11
C GLU A 135 29.02 58.83 46.00
N PHE A 136 27.82 59.25 45.58
CA PHE A 136 27.46 60.67 45.49
C PHE A 136 27.43 61.33 46.87
N LEU A 137 26.82 60.69 47.87
CA LEU A 137 26.80 61.20 49.24
C LEU A 137 28.21 61.31 49.83
N GLN A 138 29.03 60.27 49.69
CA GLN A 138 30.43 60.27 50.13
C GLN A 138 31.24 61.37 49.42
N ARG A 139 30.98 61.60 48.13
CA ARG A 139 31.61 62.69 47.38
C ARG A 139 31.20 64.04 47.94
N MET A 140 29.91 64.26 48.23
CA MET A 140 29.45 65.51 48.84
C MET A 140 30.05 65.71 50.23
N GLU A 141 30.10 64.70 51.08
CA GLU A 141 30.72 64.77 52.42
C GLU A 141 32.21 65.15 52.32
N ARG A 142 32.95 64.50 51.42
CA ARG A 142 34.36 64.82 51.14
C ARG A 142 34.53 66.25 50.60
N SER A 143 33.67 66.68 49.69
CA SER A 143 33.69 68.04 49.13
C SER A 143 33.22 69.11 50.12
N SER A 144 32.41 68.76 51.12
CA SER A 144 31.98 69.66 52.20
C SER A 144 33.11 69.90 53.22
N SER A 145 34.06 68.98 53.33
CA SER A 145 35.24 69.10 54.20
C SER A 145 36.42 69.84 53.55
N SER A 146 36.37 70.14 52.24
CA SER A 146 37.37 70.94 51.53
C SER A 146 36.71 72.10 50.79
N VAL A 147 36.81 73.32 51.32
CA VAL A 147 36.44 74.54 50.59
C VAL A 147 37.28 74.61 49.32
N SER A 148 36.67 74.50 48.13
CA SER A 148 37.33 74.84 46.86
C SER A 148 36.35 75.06 45.70
N MET A 149 36.23 76.34 45.33
CA MET A 149 36.12 76.94 44.00
C MET A 149 35.50 76.09 42.87
N ALA A 150 34.31 76.50 42.45
CA ALA A 150 33.68 76.09 41.20
C ALA A 150 34.59 76.44 40.00
N ALA A 151 35.30 75.45 39.48
CA ALA A 151 35.94 75.51 38.18
C ALA A 151 34.97 74.94 37.14
N SER A 152 34.43 75.81 36.29
CA SER A 152 33.59 75.48 35.15
C SER A 152 34.35 74.62 34.14
N SER A 153 34.32 73.29 34.31
CA SER A 153 34.80 72.35 33.31
C SER A 153 33.68 72.07 32.29
N SER A 154 33.63 72.84 31.21
CA SER A 154 32.89 72.40 30.02
C SER A 154 33.66 71.24 29.39
N ILE A 155 33.17 70.01 29.61
CA ILE A 155 33.71 68.83 28.94
C ILE A 155 33.31 68.93 27.46
N PRO A 156 34.22 68.78 26.49
CA PRO A 156 33.87 68.90 25.08
C PRO A 156 32.91 67.77 24.70
N ALA A 157 31.67 68.11 24.33
CA ALA A 157 30.63 67.17 23.89
C ALA A 157 31.11 66.20 22.78
N SER A 158 32.13 66.62 22.02
CA SER A 158 32.83 65.89 20.96
C SER A 158 33.25 64.45 21.29
N SER A 159 33.73 64.15 22.50
CA SER A 159 34.21 62.80 22.84
C SER A 159 33.08 61.80 23.10
N TRP A 160 31.94 62.26 23.63
CA TRP A 160 30.77 61.42 23.89
C TRP A 160 30.02 61.12 22.60
N THR A 161 29.90 62.10 21.71
CA THR A 161 29.30 61.93 20.38
C THR A 161 30.01 60.85 19.57
N LYS A 162 31.35 60.89 19.51
CA LYS A 162 32.14 59.85 18.80
C LYS A 162 32.00 58.45 19.39
N SER A 163 31.89 58.33 20.72
CA SER A 163 31.68 57.04 21.38
C SER A 163 30.27 56.49 21.12
N HIS A 164 29.27 57.38 21.06
CA HIS A 164 27.89 57.03 20.73
C HIS A 164 27.76 56.58 19.28
N GLU A 165 28.36 57.31 18.34
CA GLU A 165 28.43 56.94 16.92
C GLU A 165 29.06 55.55 16.74
N TYR A 166 30.18 55.26 17.42
CA TYR A 166 30.79 53.93 17.37
C TYR A 166 29.88 52.81 17.95
N ARG A 167 29.12 53.12 19.01
CA ARG A 167 28.15 52.17 19.60
C ARG A 167 26.94 51.98 18.69
N ASP A 168 26.54 53.01 17.95
CA ASP A 168 25.42 52.98 17.01
C ASP A 168 25.81 52.19 15.74
N THR A 169 26.98 52.47 15.15
CA THR A 169 27.46 51.73 13.96
C THR A 169 27.64 50.25 14.24
N ARG A 170 28.18 49.88 15.42
CA ARG A 170 28.27 48.49 15.84
C ARG A 170 26.90 47.81 15.99
N ARG A 171 25.89 48.53 16.50
CA ARG A 171 24.50 48.04 16.60
C ARG A 171 23.87 47.86 15.22
N GLU A 172 24.12 48.77 14.29
CA GLU A 172 23.64 48.69 12.91
C GLU A 172 24.26 47.51 12.17
N GLU A 173 25.56 47.28 12.36
CA GLU A 173 26.27 46.13 11.80
C GLU A 173 25.69 44.81 12.34
N GLU A 174 25.56 44.68 13.67
CA GLU A 174 24.93 43.52 14.33
C GLU A 174 23.48 43.30 13.84
N ASN A 175 22.69 44.36 13.68
CA ASN A 175 21.33 44.29 13.13
C ASN A 175 21.32 43.87 11.66
N SER A 176 22.28 44.34 10.86
CA SER A 176 22.40 43.95 9.44
C SER A 176 22.72 42.47 9.30
N ASP A 177 23.54 41.93 10.19
CA ASP A 177 23.88 40.51 10.22
C ASP A 177 22.71 39.65 10.70
N LEU A 178 21.94 40.13 11.67
CA LEU A 178 20.69 39.48 12.10
C LEU A 178 19.66 39.43 10.96
N LEU A 179 19.52 40.52 10.19
CA LEU A 179 18.64 40.55 9.02
C LEU A 179 19.10 39.55 7.94
N LYS A 180 20.40 39.50 7.64
CA LYS A 180 20.96 38.50 6.70
C LYS A 180 20.67 37.07 7.14
N LYS A 181 20.90 36.73 8.41
CA LYS A 181 20.58 35.39 8.94
C LYS A 181 19.08 35.06 8.84
N LYS A 182 18.21 36.06 9.07
CA LYS A 182 16.76 35.89 8.94
C LYS A 182 16.35 35.67 7.48
N GLU A 183 16.94 36.41 6.54
CA GLU A 183 16.75 36.24 5.09
C GLU A 183 17.20 34.85 4.63
N GLU A 184 18.36 34.39 5.09
CA GLU A 184 18.89 33.05 4.79
C GLU A 184 17.96 31.94 5.31
N GLN A 185 17.44 32.08 6.53
CA GLN A 185 16.44 31.13 7.05
C GLN A 185 15.17 31.14 6.20
N ARG A 186 14.72 32.31 5.76
CA ARG A 186 13.58 32.45 4.85
C ARG A 186 13.83 31.75 3.52
N ARG A 187 15.01 31.94 2.92
CA ARG A 187 15.39 31.24 1.67
C ARG A 187 15.46 29.73 1.86
N LYS A 188 16.00 29.26 2.99
CA LYS A 188 16.03 27.82 3.30
C LYS A 188 14.61 27.25 3.44
N ALA A 189 13.70 27.98 4.08
CA ALA A 189 12.30 27.60 4.20
C ALA A 189 11.60 27.58 2.82
N GLU A 190 11.84 28.59 1.99
CA GLU A 190 11.28 28.70 0.63
C GLU A 190 11.73 27.54 -0.26
N ILE A 191 13.02 27.18 -0.24
CA ILE A 191 13.55 26.02 -0.99
C ILE A 191 12.91 24.72 -0.52
N LEU A 192 12.72 24.56 0.80
CA LEU A 192 12.10 23.36 1.36
C LEU A 192 10.62 23.26 0.96
N GLU A 193 9.89 24.38 1.02
CA GLU A 193 8.48 24.47 0.60
C GLU A 193 8.32 24.20 -0.90
N GLU A 194 9.21 24.75 -1.74
CA GLU A 194 9.22 24.49 -3.18
C GLU A 194 9.47 23.01 -3.49
N LYS A 195 10.41 22.36 -2.78
CA LYS A 195 10.66 20.92 -2.93
C LYS A 195 9.44 20.08 -2.56
N GLN A 196 8.76 20.43 -1.46
CA GLN A 196 7.52 19.74 -1.04
C GLN A 196 6.40 19.94 -2.06
N LYS A 197 6.23 21.17 -2.57
CA LYS A 197 5.23 21.48 -3.59
C LYS A 197 5.50 20.71 -4.88
N GLN A 198 6.76 20.63 -5.32
CA GLN A 198 7.13 19.86 -6.51
C GLN A 198 6.82 18.38 -6.32
N GLN A 199 7.14 17.81 -5.15
CA GLN A 199 6.82 16.41 -4.83
C GLN A 199 5.30 16.15 -4.84
N GLU A 200 4.50 17.06 -4.27
CA GLU A 200 3.04 16.94 -4.27
C GLU A 200 2.47 17.06 -5.69
N GLU A 201 3.00 17.98 -6.50
CA GLU A 201 2.60 18.15 -7.90
C GLU A 201 2.96 16.91 -8.73
N ASP A 202 4.13 16.33 -8.54
CA ASP A 202 4.54 15.10 -9.21
C ASP A 202 3.66 13.92 -8.79
N ARG A 203 3.34 13.80 -7.50
CA ARG A 203 2.39 12.79 -7.01
C ARG A 203 1.02 12.96 -7.67
N LYS A 204 0.52 14.19 -7.74
CA LYS A 204 -0.75 14.50 -8.40
C LYS A 204 -0.69 14.16 -9.90
N ARG A 205 0.38 14.54 -10.59
CA ARG A 205 0.60 14.23 -12.00
C ARG A 205 0.60 12.73 -12.27
N ARG A 206 1.26 11.93 -11.42
CA ARG A 206 1.25 10.46 -11.51
C ARG A 206 -0.16 9.91 -11.36
N THR A 207 -0.87 10.30 -10.31
CA THR A 207 -2.26 9.84 -10.10
C THR A 207 -3.20 10.23 -11.25
N GLU A 208 -3.03 11.42 -11.83
CA GLU A 208 -3.79 11.84 -13.01
C GLU A 208 -3.40 11.07 -14.28
N ALA A 209 -2.14 10.69 -14.43
CA ALA A 209 -1.68 9.85 -15.53
C ALA A 209 -2.22 8.42 -15.39
N ASP A 210 -2.24 7.86 -14.18
CA ASP A 210 -2.84 6.55 -13.89
C ASP A 210 -4.33 6.54 -14.18
N HIS A 211 -5.06 7.57 -13.71
CA HIS A 211 -6.49 7.73 -14.05
C HIS A 211 -6.72 7.76 -15.56
N ARG A 212 -5.87 8.48 -16.31
CA ARG A 212 -5.93 8.50 -17.77
C ARG A 212 -5.64 7.13 -18.37
N ARG A 213 -4.61 6.42 -17.89
CA ARG A 213 -4.23 5.07 -18.36
C ARG A 213 -5.36 4.07 -18.14
N VAL A 214 -5.93 4.03 -16.94
CA VAL A 214 -7.03 3.11 -16.59
C VAL A 214 -8.29 3.44 -17.39
N ASN A 215 -8.62 4.73 -17.56
CA ASN A 215 -9.75 5.14 -18.40
C ASN A 215 -9.56 4.73 -19.86
N MET A 216 -8.36 4.91 -20.42
CA MET A 216 -8.04 4.47 -21.78
C MET A 216 -8.15 2.95 -21.91
N ALA A 217 -7.56 2.18 -20.99
CA ALA A 217 -7.66 0.71 -21.01
C ALA A 217 -9.11 0.22 -20.88
N PHE A 218 -9.95 0.93 -20.12
CA PHE A 218 -11.38 0.65 -20.03
C PHE A 218 -12.10 0.89 -21.36
N LEU A 219 -11.80 1.99 -22.05
CA LEU A 219 -12.35 2.29 -23.38
C LEU A 219 -11.91 1.25 -24.42
N ASP A 220 -10.62 0.89 -24.46
CA ASP A 220 -10.09 -0.14 -25.35
C ASP A 220 -10.81 -1.48 -25.14
N ARG A 221 -11.08 -1.84 -23.88
CA ARG A 221 -11.82 -3.07 -23.55
C ARG A 221 -13.28 -3.01 -24.01
N LEU A 222 -13.93 -1.85 -23.94
CA LEU A 222 -15.27 -1.66 -24.47
C LEU A 222 -15.28 -1.73 -26.00
N GLU A 223 -14.33 -1.10 -26.67
CA GLU A 223 -14.21 -1.12 -28.13
C GLU A 223 -13.90 -2.53 -28.63
N ALA A 224 -12.98 -3.26 -27.99
CA ALA A 224 -12.70 -4.66 -28.27
C ALA A 224 -13.92 -5.57 -28.06
N GLY A 225 -14.75 -5.27 -27.04
CA GLY A 225 -16.03 -5.94 -26.82
C GLY A 225 -17.10 -5.60 -27.87
N SER A 226 -17.07 -4.40 -28.43
CA SER A 226 -17.99 -3.94 -29.49
C SER A 226 -17.59 -4.39 -30.90
N SER A 227 -16.33 -4.78 -31.10
CA SER A 227 -15.77 -5.21 -32.39
C SER A 227 -16.11 -6.66 -32.79
N GLY A 228 -16.87 -7.40 -31.96
CA GLY A 228 -17.51 -8.64 -32.41
C GLY A 228 -16.55 -9.81 -32.72
N ARG A 229 -15.46 -9.96 -31.96
CA ARG A 229 -14.70 -11.22 -31.97
C ARG A 229 -15.24 -12.15 -30.88
N VAL A 230 -16.13 -13.05 -31.29
CA VAL A 230 -16.65 -14.14 -30.47
C VAL A 230 -15.48 -15.05 -30.04
N PRO A 231 -15.22 -15.26 -28.75
CA PRO A 231 -14.43 -16.40 -28.29
C PRO A 231 -15.36 -17.60 -28.13
N GLU A 232 -15.01 -18.71 -28.77
CA GLU A 232 -15.65 -20.02 -28.53
C GLU A 232 -15.51 -20.44 -27.05
N PRO A 233 -16.47 -21.24 -26.53
CA PRO A 233 -16.55 -21.56 -25.11
C PRO A 233 -15.62 -22.71 -24.76
N MET A 234 -14.54 -22.42 -24.04
CA MET A 234 -13.77 -23.43 -23.31
C MET A 234 -14.12 -23.30 -21.83
N THR A 235 -14.70 -24.38 -21.31
CA THR A 235 -15.15 -24.62 -19.94
C THR A 235 -14.06 -24.33 -18.90
N GLN A 236 -14.38 -23.56 -17.84
CA GLN A 236 -13.96 -23.82 -16.45
C GLN A 236 -14.65 -22.86 -15.45
N THR A 237 -15.24 -23.49 -14.42
CA THR A 237 -15.75 -23.07 -13.09
C THR A 237 -15.71 -21.60 -12.62
N PRO A 238 -16.74 -21.12 -11.88
CA PRO A 238 -16.80 -19.76 -11.36
C PRO A 238 -16.50 -19.70 -9.85
N GLU A 239 -15.25 -19.54 -9.44
CA GLU A 239 -14.93 -19.02 -8.09
C GLU A 239 -13.60 -18.25 -8.13
N SER A 240 -13.66 -16.92 -8.23
CA SER A 240 -12.63 -16.05 -7.67
C SER A 240 -13.17 -14.62 -7.50
N THR A 241 -13.64 -14.35 -6.28
CA THR A 241 -13.11 -13.28 -5.44
C THR A 241 -12.47 -12.10 -6.20
N ASN A 242 -13.29 -11.10 -6.54
CA ASN A 242 -12.82 -9.74 -6.79
C ASN A 242 -12.36 -9.13 -5.46
N VAL A 243 -11.17 -9.49 -5.01
CA VAL A 243 -10.39 -8.66 -4.09
C VAL A 243 -9.74 -7.59 -4.95
N TRP A 244 -10.19 -6.36 -4.74
CA TRP A 244 -9.40 -5.18 -5.06
C TRP A 244 -8.14 -5.30 -4.21
N LEU A 245 -7.04 -5.76 -4.80
CA LEU A 245 -5.73 -5.56 -4.22
C LEU A 245 -5.45 -4.06 -4.35
N ASP A 246 -5.21 -3.43 -3.20
CA ASP A 246 -4.52 -2.16 -3.14
C ASP A 246 -3.11 -2.41 -3.69
N ASP A 247 -2.87 -2.00 -4.93
CA ASP A 247 -1.53 -1.91 -5.52
C ASP A 247 -0.80 -0.72 -4.86
N ASP A 248 -0.24 -0.95 -3.68
CA ASP A 248 0.93 -0.20 -3.20
C ASP A 248 2.16 -0.75 -3.94
N ASP A 249 2.31 -0.38 -5.21
CA ASP A 249 3.56 -0.52 -5.96
C ASP A 249 4.34 0.79 -5.84
N ASP A 250 5.33 0.77 -4.94
CA ASP A 250 6.45 1.71 -4.91
C ASP A 250 7.29 1.55 -6.19
N ASP A 251 7.02 2.38 -7.20
CA ASP A 251 7.95 2.63 -8.31
C ASP A 251 9.09 3.54 -7.82
N GLU A 252 10.19 2.93 -7.35
CA GLU A 252 11.48 3.59 -7.19
C GLU A 252 12.20 3.66 -8.55
N PRO A 253 12.61 4.85 -9.03
CA PRO A 253 13.37 4.99 -10.26
C PRO A 253 14.83 4.56 -10.07
N GLN A 254 15.23 3.57 -10.87
CA GLN A 254 16.61 3.21 -11.13
C GLN A 254 17.35 4.39 -11.78
N ASP A 255 18.43 4.88 -11.16
CA ASP A 255 19.51 5.55 -11.87
C ASP A 255 20.85 4.96 -11.43
N THR A 256 21.47 4.22 -12.35
CA THR A 256 22.81 3.65 -12.23
C THR A 256 23.75 4.42 -13.15
N ALA A 257 24.67 5.22 -12.59
CA ALA A 257 25.92 5.59 -13.26
C ALA A 257 26.98 6.15 -12.28
N LEU A 258 27.72 5.22 -11.66
CA LEU A 258 29.17 5.21 -11.35
C LEU A 258 29.95 6.55 -11.18
N SER A 259 30.60 6.72 -10.02
CA SER A 259 32.03 7.09 -9.97
C SER A 259 32.68 6.73 -8.62
N THR A 260 33.50 5.67 -8.65
CA THR A 260 34.61 5.26 -7.76
C THR A 260 35.51 6.47 -7.41
N VAL A 261 36.16 6.67 -6.23
CA VAL A 261 37.21 5.92 -5.48
C VAL A 261 37.47 6.66 -4.10
N PRO A 262 38.40 6.25 -3.18
CA PRO A 262 38.19 5.40 -1.99
C PRO A 262 38.53 6.02 -0.59
N ASN A 263 37.85 5.54 0.47
CA ASN A 263 38.29 5.21 1.87
C ASN A 263 39.14 6.21 2.71
N PRO A 264 39.42 6.01 4.03
CA PRO A 264 38.78 5.24 5.11
C PRO A 264 38.51 6.06 6.39
N SER A 265 37.58 5.60 7.26
CA SER A 265 37.76 5.63 8.73
C SER A 265 36.58 4.90 9.39
N GLU A 266 36.90 3.72 9.92
CA GLU A 266 36.10 2.93 10.83
C GLU A 266 35.89 3.70 12.13
N LEU A 267 34.65 3.78 12.61
CA LEU A 267 34.35 3.68 14.03
C LEU A 267 32.98 3.03 14.19
N HIS A 268 33.02 1.79 14.68
CA HIS A 268 31.89 1.06 15.24
C HIS A 268 31.17 1.90 16.31
N THR A 269 29.85 1.94 16.19
CA THR A 269 28.94 1.96 17.34
C THR A 269 27.80 1.00 17.05
N ASP A 270 27.74 -0.05 17.86
CA ASP A 270 26.77 -1.13 17.84
C ASP A 270 25.33 -0.62 18.02
N SER A 271 24.43 -1.03 17.13
CA SER A 271 22.97 -1.13 17.34
C SER A 271 22.38 -1.97 16.21
N GLU A 272 22.40 -3.29 16.42
CA GLU A 272 21.78 -4.30 15.56
C GLU A 272 20.25 -4.26 15.70
N GLU A 273 19.56 -3.29 15.11
CA GLU A 273 18.07 -3.35 15.04
C GLU A 273 17.49 -2.72 13.77
N GLU A 274 18.13 -2.78 12.59
CA GLU A 274 17.45 -2.38 11.35
C GLU A 274 17.89 -3.21 10.13
N ASN A 275 17.44 -4.47 10.06
CA ASN A 275 17.22 -5.11 8.75
C ASN A 275 16.18 -6.24 8.76
N ASP A 276 15.28 -6.24 9.75
CA ASP A 276 14.32 -7.34 9.97
C ASP A 276 13.24 -7.42 8.87
N CYS A 277 12.88 -6.27 8.25
CA CYS A 277 11.86 -6.26 7.20
C CYS A 277 12.33 -6.91 5.90
N GLY A 278 13.58 -6.69 5.49
CA GLY A 278 14.16 -7.30 4.29
C GLY A 278 14.43 -8.79 4.47
N HIS A 279 14.78 -9.19 5.69
CA HIS A 279 15.02 -10.58 6.05
C HIS A 279 13.74 -11.42 6.02
N MET A 280 12.68 -10.92 6.65
CA MET A 280 11.37 -11.57 6.70
C MET A 280 10.74 -11.68 5.31
N TRP A 281 10.85 -10.63 4.48
CA TRP A 281 10.34 -10.65 3.11
C TRP A 281 11.05 -11.69 2.23
N THR A 282 12.38 -11.77 2.34
CA THR A 282 13.18 -12.76 1.63
C THR A 282 12.83 -14.19 2.05
N LEU A 283 12.58 -14.39 3.35
CA LEU A 283 12.16 -15.68 3.91
C LEU A 283 10.78 -16.10 3.40
N MET A 284 9.81 -15.19 3.38
CA MET A 284 8.47 -15.47 2.85
C MET A 284 8.48 -15.77 1.34
N LYS A 285 9.34 -15.08 0.57
CA LYS A 285 9.51 -15.38 -0.87
C LYS A 285 10.14 -16.75 -1.11
N LEU A 286 11.17 -17.09 -0.34
CA LEU A 286 11.83 -18.39 -0.44
C LEU A 286 10.89 -19.53 -0.01
N GLN A 287 10.14 -19.38 1.07
CA GLN A 287 9.15 -20.37 1.53
C GLN A 287 8.09 -20.67 0.47
N ASN A 288 7.64 -19.65 -0.27
CA ASN A 288 6.67 -19.82 -1.36
C ASN A 288 7.26 -20.54 -2.58
N ARG A 289 8.57 -20.38 -2.83
CA ARG A 289 9.28 -21.04 -3.95
C ARG A 289 9.74 -22.45 -3.59
N PHE A 290 10.03 -22.68 -2.32
CA PHE A 290 10.58 -23.91 -1.78
C PHE A 290 9.73 -24.44 -0.61
N PRO A 291 8.47 -24.87 -0.84
CA PRO A 291 7.56 -25.26 0.23
C PRO A 291 8.02 -26.48 1.05
N TYR A 292 8.98 -27.23 0.50
CA TYR A 292 9.52 -28.46 1.09
C TYR A 292 10.76 -28.23 1.96
N TYR A 293 11.30 -27.01 1.99
CA TYR A 293 12.41 -26.67 2.88
C TYR A 293 11.87 -26.23 4.24
N GLU A 294 12.56 -26.64 5.30
CA GLU A 294 12.24 -26.20 6.67
C GLU A 294 12.58 -24.71 6.84
N LEU A 295 11.70 -23.99 7.52
CA LEU A 295 11.82 -22.54 7.74
C LEU A 295 13.15 -22.15 8.39
N ASP A 296 13.62 -22.97 9.34
CA ASP A 296 14.87 -22.73 10.07
C ASP A 296 16.09 -22.81 9.14
N MET A 297 16.09 -23.72 8.16
CA MET A 297 17.15 -23.82 7.16
C MET A 297 17.15 -22.62 6.21
N LEU A 298 15.97 -22.17 5.78
CA LEU A 298 15.84 -20.98 4.94
C LEU A 298 16.33 -19.74 5.69
N GLU A 299 15.99 -19.59 6.96
CA GLU A 299 16.44 -18.48 7.79
C GLU A 299 17.97 -18.47 7.95
N GLU A 300 18.59 -19.63 8.16
CA GLU A 300 20.06 -19.74 8.27
C GLU A 300 20.76 -19.38 6.95
N ILE A 301 20.21 -19.79 5.80
CA ILE A 301 20.73 -19.44 4.48
C ILE A 301 20.60 -17.93 4.22
N ILE A 302 19.47 -17.33 4.60
CA ILE A 302 19.25 -15.88 4.43
C ILE A 302 20.20 -15.08 5.34
N LYS A 303 20.48 -15.57 6.55
CA LYS A 303 21.51 -15.01 7.44
C LYS A 303 22.90 -15.09 6.82
N GLN A 304 23.26 -16.23 6.22
CA GLN A 304 24.53 -16.39 5.49
C GLN A 304 24.62 -15.48 4.23
N CYS A 305 23.49 -15.16 3.61
CA CYS A 305 23.41 -14.28 2.44
C CYS A 305 23.15 -12.81 2.78
N ASN A 306 23.27 -12.39 4.04
CA ASN A 306 23.01 -11.02 4.49
C ASN A 306 21.63 -10.46 4.04
N GLY A 307 20.60 -11.32 3.95
CA GLY A 307 19.27 -10.92 3.49
C GLY A 307 19.10 -10.82 1.96
N ASN A 308 20.09 -11.22 1.16
CA ASN A 308 20.00 -11.18 -0.31
C ASN A 308 19.24 -12.40 -0.87
N TYR A 309 18.03 -12.14 -1.39
CA TYR A 309 17.17 -13.16 -2.00
C TYR A 309 17.82 -13.92 -3.16
N GLN A 310 18.53 -13.22 -4.05
CA GLN A 310 19.08 -13.84 -5.26
C GLN A 310 20.19 -14.84 -4.92
N GLN A 311 21.05 -14.47 -3.97
CA GLN A 311 22.14 -15.34 -3.51
C GLN A 311 21.61 -16.56 -2.75
N ALA A 312 20.60 -16.37 -1.90
CA ALA A 312 19.94 -17.47 -1.20
C ALA A 312 19.19 -18.41 -2.16
N TYR A 313 18.54 -17.86 -3.18
CA TYR A 313 17.86 -18.62 -4.23
C TYR A 313 18.85 -19.48 -5.01
N GLU A 314 19.99 -18.93 -5.43
CA GLU A 314 21.02 -19.68 -6.16
C GLU A 314 21.62 -20.81 -5.32
N LEU A 315 21.82 -20.62 -4.02
CA LEU A 315 22.28 -21.69 -3.12
C LEU A 315 21.28 -22.84 -3.03
N LEU A 316 19.98 -22.54 -3.00
CA LEU A 316 18.91 -23.53 -2.92
C LEU A 316 18.65 -24.23 -4.26
N ASP A 317 18.77 -23.50 -5.37
CA ASP A 317 18.60 -24.00 -6.74
C ASP A 317 19.77 -24.92 -7.15
N VAL A 318 21.00 -24.57 -6.76
CA VAL A 318 22.19 -25.42 -6.98
C VAL A 318 22.15 -26.69 -6.12
N GLY A 319 21.52 -26.64 -4.94
CA GLY A 319 21.27 -27.82 -4.09
C GLY A 319 20.29 -28.83 -4.71
N TYR A 320 19.37 -28.36 -5.57
CA TYR A 320 18.37 -29.21 -6.24
C TYR A 320 18.97 -30.07 -7.36
N PHE A 321 20.13 -29.69 -7.92
CA PHE A 321 20.84 -30.49 -8.93
C PHE A 321 21.90 -31.45 -8.38
N ARG A 322 22.14 -31.45 -7.06
CA ARG A 322 23.15 -32.34 -6.44
C ARG A 322 22.56 -33.54 -5.70
N THR A 323 21.24 -33.67 -5.63
CA THR A 323 20.57 -34.74 -4.87
C THR A 323 19.87 -35.79 -5.74
N GLU A 324 19.80 -35.63 -7.06
CA GLU A 324 19.21 -36.63 -7.97
C GLU A 324 20.19 -37.67 -8.56
N GLU A 325 21.52 -37.53 -8.41
CA GLU A 325 22.47 -38.50 -8.96
C GLU A 325 23.04 -39.56 -7.98
N ASP A 326 22.83 -39.46 -6.66
CA ASP A 326 23.40 -40.42 -5.69
C ASP A 326 22.43 -41.52 -5.21
N LEU A 327 21.30 -41.75 -5.89
CA LEU A 327 20.37 -42.86 -5.58
C LEU A 327 20.30 -43.97 -6.64
N LYS A 328 21.38 -44.18 -7.39
CA LYS A 328 21.59 -45.42 -8.18
C LYS A 328 22.96 -46.04 -7.91
N VAL A 329 23.16 -46.47 -6.67
CA VAL A 329 23.98 -47.66 -6.37
C VAL A 329 23.03 -48.78 -5.95
N ASN A 330 22.57 -49.53 -6.96
CA ASN A 330 22.41 -50.98 -6.90
C ASN A 330 22.28 -51.53 -8.33
#